data_AF-A0A7S0AN68-F1
#
_entry.id   AF-A0A7S0AN68-F1
#
_cell.length_a   1.000
_cell.length_b   1.000
_cell.length_c   1.000
_cell.angle_alpha   90.00
_cell.angle_beta   90.00
_cell.angle_gamma   90.00
#
_symmetry.space_group_name_H-M   'P 1'
#
loop_
_entity.id
_entity.type
_entity.pdbx_description
1 polymer ?
#
loop_
_entity_poly.entity_id
_entity_poly.type
_entity_poly.pdbx_seq_one_letter_code
_entity_poly.pdbx_strand_id
1 'polypeptide(L)'
;VSHSATITCADGTVFSLSGTSLLPGYEHSKPPVGKRVGIEMFGTEGTLIYGGDDQNPTSGYLELRTANASNSGQVRDLGFHFENTETSGLGPESLMEFVTVCKGGRPYAGANSAVGLKAVQTIEAMYRSNASGKAEDIL
;
A
#
# COMPACT_ATOMS: atom_id res chain seq x y z
N VAL A 1 10.73 -10.92 10.32
CA VAL A 1 9.48 -11.24 11.05
C VAL A 1 8.32 -11.20 10.06
N SER A 2 7.34 -12.09 10.19
CA SER A 2 6.12 -12.11 9.36
C SER A 2 4.90 -11.91 10.24
N HIS A 3 3.98 -11.04 9.83
CA HIS A 3 2.74 -10.76 10.54
C HIS A 3 1.56 -10.82 9.57
N SER A 4 0.39 -11.17 10.12
CA SER A 4 -0.88 -11.08 9.41
C SER A 4 -1.98 -10.63 10.35
N ALA A 5 -2.96 -9.90 9.83
CA ALA A 5 -4.13 -9.45 10.57
C ALA A 5 -5.37 -9.44 9.66
N THR A 6 -6.53 -9.67 10.28
CA THR A 6 -7.84 -9.52 9.64
C THR A 6 -8.57 -8.38 10.33
N ILE A 7 -9.08 -7.42 9.55
CA ILE A 7 -9.77 -6.24 10.05
C ILE A 7 -11.17 -6.23 9.43
N THR A 8 -12.19 -6.10 10.26
CA THR A 8 -13.58 -5.91 9.82
C THR A 8 -13.95 -4.44 9.95
N CYS A 9 -14.39 -3.84 8.85
CA CYS A 9 -14.86 -2.46 8.82
C CYS A 9 -16.33 -2.38 9.23
N ALA A 10 -16.77 -1.16 9.59
CA ALA A 10 -18.13 -0.91 10.06
C ALA A 10 -19.22 -1.25 9.03
N ASP A 11 -18.88 -1.25 7.74
CA ASP A 11 -19.76 -1.62 6.63
C ASP A 11 -19.75 -3.13 6.31
N GLY A 12 -18.99 -3.93 7.06
CA GLY A 12 -18.82 -5.36 6.84
C GLY A 12 -17.72 -5.74 5.84
N THR A 13 -17.03 -4.78 5.24
CA THR A 13 -15.84 -5.06 4.42
C THR A 13 -14.76 -5.70 5.28
N VAL A 14 -14.10 -6.73 4.76
CA VAL A 14 -13.01 -7.43 5.46
C VAL A 14 -11.70 -7.21 4.73
N PHE A 15 -10.70 -6.70 5.47
CA PHE A 15 -9.33 -6.56 5.00
C PHE A 15 -8.48 -7.68 5.60
N SER A 16 -7.73 -8.38 4.75
CA SER A 16 -6.66 -9.27 5.20
C SER A 16 -5.34 -8.63 4.81
N LEU A 17 -4.52 -8.33 5.82
CA LEU A 17 -3.19 -7.75 5.63
C LEU A 17 -2.15 -8.78 6.05
N SER A 18 -1.12 -8.95 5.23
CA SER A 18 0.08 -9.68 5.63
C SER A 18 1.31 -8.93 5.16
N GLY A 19 2.38 -9.05 5.93
CA GLY A 19 3.64 -8.38 5.65
C GLY A 19 4.80 -9.11 6.28
N THR A 20 5.96 -9.08 5.64
CA THR A 20 7.17 -9.72 6.13
C THR A 20 8.40 -8.89 5.83
N SER A 21 9.33 -8.89 6.78
CA SER A 21 10.67 -8.33 6.61
C SER A 21 11.70 -9.39 6.17
N LEU A 22 11.24 -10.58 5.79
CA LEU A 22 12.09 -11.74 5.47
C LEU A 22 12.30 -11.96 3.97
N LEU A 23 11.85 -11.02 3.12
CA LEU A 23 12.21 -11.05 1.71
C LEU A 23 13.73 -10.89 1.60
N PRO A 24 14.45 -11.81 0.91
CA PRO A 24 15.89 -11.70 0.74
C PRO A 24 16.29 -10.45 -0.04
N GLY A 25 17.34 -9.76 0.42
CA GLY A 25 17.82 -8.52 -0.19
C GLY A 25 17.27 -7.26 0.48
N TYR A 26 17.72 -6.09 0.02
CA TYR A 26 17.27 -4.78 0.47
C TYR A 26 17.66 -3.71 -0.56
N GLU A 27 17.22 -2.46 -0.35
CA GLU A 27 17.42 -1.36 -1.30
C GLU A 27 18.90 -1.05 -1.60
N HIS A 28 19.86 -1.46 -0.75
CA HIS A 28 21.29 -1.29 -1.00
C HIS A 28 22.05 -2.61 -1.29
N SER A 29 21.34 -3.72 -1.54
CA SER A 29 22.01 -4.96 -2.00
C SER A 29 22.52 -4.82 -3.45
N LYS A 30 23.34 -5.78 -3.91
CA LYS A 30 23.82 -5.85 -5.30
C LYS A 30 23.41 -7.19 -5.92
N PRO A 31 22.35 -7.25 -6.75
CA PRO A 31 21.48 -6.14 -7.20
C PRO A 31 20.55 -5.62 -6.08
N PRO A 32 20.03 -4.37 -6.19
CA PRO A 32 19.06 -3.85 -5.23
C PRO A 32 17.75 -4.65 -5.34
N VAL A 33 17.07 -4.84 -4.19
CA VAL A 33 15.77 -5.53 -4.13
C VAL A 33 14.77 -4.59 -3.47
N GLY A 34 13.65 -4.34 -4.14
CA GLY A 34 12.63 -3.41 -3.68
C GLY A 34 11.60 -4.06 -2.77
N LYS A 35 10.71 -3.22 -2.25
CA LYS A 35 9.52 -3.70 -1.54
C LYS A 35 8.56 -4.29 -2.56
N ARG A 36 8.04 -5.48 -2.24
CA ARG A 36 6.94 -6.08 -3.00
C ARG A 36 5.62 -5.73 -2.37
N VAL A 37 4.71 -5.22 -3.19
CA VAL A 37 3.34 -4.87 -2.77
C VAL A 37 2.35 -5.60 -3.64
N GLY A 38 1.31 -6.13 -3.00
CA GLY A 38 0.15 -6.71 -3.65
C GLY A 38 -1.11 -6.21 -2.95
N ILE A 39 -2.08 -5.77 -3.74
CA ILE A 39 -3.39 -5.33 -3.30
C ILE A 39 -4.42 -6.05 -4.14
N GLU A 40 -5.31 -6.79 -3.48
CA GLU A 40 -6.41 -7.50 -4.10
C GLU A 40 -7.71 -7.01 -3.50
N MET A 41 -8.63 -6.56 -4.35
CA MET A 41 -9.95 -6.06 -3.95
C MET A 41 -11.01 -6.91 -4.62
N PHE A 42 -11.84 -7.58 -3.81
CA PHE A 42 -12.92 -8.44 -4.26
C PHE A 42 -14.26 -7.73 -4.05
N GLY A 43 -14.98 -7.50 -5.13
CA GLY A 43 -16.30 -6.90 -5.14
C GLY A 43 -17.36 -7.84 -5.70
N THR A 44 -18.61 -7.38 -5.70
CA THR A 44 -19.75 -8.14 -6.23
C THR A 44 -19.71 -8.34 -7.74
N GLU A 45 -18.97 -7.51 -8.47
CA GLU A 45 -18.90 -7.52 -9.94
C GLU A 45 -17.56 -8.00 -10.50
N GLY A 46 -16.58 -8.26 -9.63
CA GLY A 46 -15.25 -8.64 -10.06
C GLY A 46 -14.15 -8.41 -9.02
N THR A 47 -12.91 -8.53 -9.50
CA THR A 47 -11.69 -8.37 -8.70
C THR A 47 -10.75 -7.38 -9.37
N LEU A 48 -10.18 -6.48 -8.57
CA LEU A 48 -9.04 -5.66 -8.96
C LEU A 48 -7.78 -6.18 -8.27
N ILE A 49 -6.72 -6.40 -9.04
CA ILE A 49 -5.43 -6.88 -8.54
C ILE A 49 -4.38 -5.86 -8.97
N TYR A 50 -3.66 -5.31 -8.01
CA TYR A 50 -2.58 -4.36 -8.24
C TYR A 50 -1.33 -4.84 -7.52
N GLY A 51 -0.17 -4.72 -8.15
CA GLY A 51 1.08 -5.04 -7.49
C GLY A 51 2.32 -4.66 -8.28
N GLY A 52 3.47 -4.88 -7.65
CA GLY A 52 4.77 -4.60 -8.23
C GLY A 52 5.91 -4.66 -7.22
N ASP A 53 7.10 -4.33 -7.70
CA ASP A 53 8.37 -4.23 -6.99
C ASP A 53 8.90 -2.80 -7.13
N ASP A 54 9.16 -2.11 -6.02
CA ASP A 54 9.52 -0.68 -6.04
C ASP A 54 10.84 -0.38 -6.77
N GLN A 55 11.74 -1.36 -6.87
CA GLN A 55 13.01 -1.20 -7.59
C GLN A 55 12.90 -1.51 -9.08
N ASN A 56 11.73 -1.99 -9.52
CA ASN A 56 11.47 -2.28 -10.92
C ASN A 56 10.14 -1.65 -11.35
N PRO A 57 10.15 -0.38 -11.80
CA PRO A 57 8.94 0.29 -12.22
C PRO A 57 8.14 -0.46 -13.29
N THR A 58 8.79 -1.21 -14.19
CA THR A 58 8.08 -1.99 -15.23
C THR A 58 7.48 -3.29 -14.71
N SER A 59 7.62 -3.59 -13.42
CA SER A 59 6.96 -4.74 -12.79
C SER A 59 5.51 -4.48 -12.40
N GLY A 60 5.06 -3.21 -12.49
CA GLY A 60 3.73 -2.80 -12.09
C GLY A 60 2.63 -3.31 -12.98
N TYR A 61 1.57 -3.81 -12.35
CA TYR A 61 0.40 -4.28 -13.08
C TYR A 61 -0.89 -3.88 -12.37
N LEU A 62 -1.91 -3.60 -13.17
CA LEU A 62 -3.30 -3.50 -12.73
C LEU A 62 -4.14 -4.47 -13.55
N GLU A 63 -4.68 -5.47 -12.90
CA GLU A 63 -5.56 -6.46 -13.51
C GLU A 63 -7.00 -6.29 -13.02
N LEU A 64 -7.93 -6.23 -13.97
CA LEU A 64 -9.37 -6.27 -13.72
C LEU A 64 -9.94 -7.59 -14.22
N ARG A 65 -10.56 -8.35 -13.31
CA ARG A 65 -11.33 -9.56 -13.62
C ARG A 65 -12.81 -9.31 -13.37
N THR A 66 -13.64 -9.53 -14.37
CA THR A 66 -15.10 -9.39 -14.22
C THR A 66 -15.81 -10.68 -14.60
N ALA A 67 -17.04 -10.87 -14.12
CA ALA A 67 -17.87 -12.02 -14.49
C ALA A 67 -18.31 -12.01 -15.97
N ASN A 68 -18.13 -10.88 -16.67
CA ASN A 68 -18.45 -10.78 -18.09
C ASN A 68 -17.32 -11.36 -18.94
N ALA A 69 -17.62 -12.42 -19.69
CA ALA A 69 -16.66 -13.17 -20.52
C ALA A 69 -15.94 -12.34 -21.58
N SER A 70 -16.44 -11.15 -21.91
CA SER A 70 -15.82 -10.22 -22.85
C SER A 70 -14.64 -9.41 -22.25
N ASN A 71 -14.49 -9.39 -20.93
CA ASN A 71 -13.44 -8.69 -20.18
C ASN A 71 -12.76 -9.61 -19.16
N SER A 72 -12.52 -10.86 -19.54
CA SER A 72 -11.86 -11.87 -18.71
C SER A 72 -10.36 -11.57 -18.56
N GLY A 73 -10.02 -10.67 -17.63
CA GLY A 73 -8.63 -10.38 -17.24
C GLY A 73 -7.99 -9.30 -18.11
N GLN A 74 -8.50 -8.07 -18.03
CA GLN A 74 -7.81 -6.92 -18.61
C GLN A 74 -6.61 -6.57 -17.73
N VAL A 75 -5.41 -6.73 -18.26
CA VAL A 75 -4.17 -6.27 -17.60
C VAL A 75 -3.72 -4.97 -18.25
N ARG A 76 -3.46 -3.96 -17.42
CA ARG A 76 -2.77 -2.75 -17.83
C ARG A 76 -1.40 -2.71 -17.15
N ASP A 77 -0.37 -2.52 -17.96
CA ASP A 77 0.94 -2.12 -17.47
C ASP A 77 0.86 -0.62 -17.17
N LEU A 78 0.80 -0.28 -15.89
CA LEU A 78 0.71 1.11 -15.41
C LEU A 78 2.03 1.60 -14.82
N GLY A 79 3.04 0.73 -14.75
CA GLY A 79 4.20 0.94 -13.91
C GLY A 79 3.88 0.83 -12.41
N PHE A 80 4.93 0.69 -11.60
CA PHE A 80 4.87 0.65 -10.14
C PHE A 80 5.86 1.67 -9.58
N HIS A 81 5.33 2.77 -9.08
CA HIS A 81 6.12 3.89 -8.58
C HIS A 81 5.84 4.09 -7.10
N PHE A 82 6.91 4.07 -6.31
CA PHE A 82 6.94 4.55 -4.94
C PHE A 82 7.72 5.85 -4.87
N GLU A 83 7.67 6.51 -3.72
CA GLU A 83 8.42 7.73 -3.45
C GLU A 83 9.92 7.54 -3.75
N ASN A 84 10.52 8.55 -4.36
CA ASN A 84 11.93 8.54 -4.72
C ASN A 84 12.83 8.49 -3.47
N THR A 85 13.60 7.40 -3.33
CA THR A 85 14.55 7.21 -2.22
C THR A 85 15.98 7.63 -2.57
N GLU A 86 16.22 8.17 -3.78
CA GLU A 86 17.52 8.67 -4.19
C GLU A 86 18.01 9.75 -3.22
N THR A 87 19.19 9.53 -2.65
CA THR A 87 19.80 10.44 -1.68
C THR A 87 20.39 11.70 -2.32
N SER A 88 20.44 11.73 -3.66
CA SER A 88 20.90 12.88 -4.44
C SER A 88 19.71 13.62 -5.07
N GLY A 89 19.89 14.89 -5.44
CA GLY A 89 18.85 15.71 -6.05
C GLY A 89 18.04 16.50 -5.04
N LEU A 90 16.75 16.74 -5.35
CA LEU A 90 15.88 17.61 -4.54
C LEU A 90 15.20 16.90 -3.37
N GLY A 91 15.39 15.58 -3.25
CA GLY A 91 14.71 14.73 -2.28
C GLY A 91 13.38 14.17 -2.81
N PRO A 92 12.63 13.48 -1.93
CA PRO A 92 11.40 12.78 -2.30
C PRO A 92 10.27 13.75 -2.71
N GLU A 93 9.33 13.24 -3.50
CA GLU A 93 8.19 14.01 -4.01
C GLU A 93 7.34 14.61 -2.89
N SER A 94 7.16 13.92 -1.76
CA SER A 94 6.41 14.48 -0.62
C SER A 94 7.08 15.70 0.01
N LEU A 95 8.42 15.73 0.07
CA LEU A 95 9.17 16.88 0.57
C LEU A 95 9.02 18.06 -0.39
N MET A 96 9.07 17.81 -1.69
CA MET A 96 8.87 18.83 -2.70
C MET A 96 7.46 19.42 -2.68
N GLU A 97 6.45 18.58 -2.47
CA GLU A 97 5.06 19.00 -2.27
C GLU A 97 4.93 19.87 -1.00
N PHE A 98 5.53 19.43 0.12
CA PHE A 98 5.56 20.21 1.36
C PHE A 98 6.16 21.61 1.17
N VAL A 99 7.33 21.70 0.50
CA VAL A 99 7.99 22.98 0.20
C VAL A 99 7.11 23.85 -0.70
N THR A 100 6.41 23.26 -1.66
CA THR A 100 5.48 23.97 -2.56
C THR A 100 4.31 24.59 -1.79
N VAL A 101 3.74 23.85 -0.85
CA VAL A 101 2.67 24.34 0.04
C VAL A 101 3.17 25.46 0.95
N CYS A 102 4.37 25.33 1.52
CA CYS A 102 4.98 26.41 2.33
C CYS A 102 5.18 27.71 1.53
N LYS A 103 5.37 27.62 0.22
CA LYS A 103 5.47 28.78 -0.69
C LYS A 103 4.12 29.35 -1.12
N GLY A 104 3.01 28.86 -0.56
CA GLY A 104 1.65 29.30 -0.90
C GLY A 104 1.02 28.54 -2.07
N GLY A 105 1.64 27.45 -2.52
CA GLY A 105 1.03 26.53 -3.47
C GLY A 105 -0.17 25.80 -2.88
N ARG A 106 -1.00 25.21 -3.74
CA ARG A 106 -2.13 24.38 -3.32
C ARG A 106 -1.68 22.93 -3.17
N PRO A 107 -1.93 22.26 -2.03
CA PRO A 107 -1.56 20.87 -1.84
C PRO A 107 -2.43 19.93 -2.68
N TYR A 108 -1.83 18.84 -3.16
CA TYR A 108 -2.56 17.61 -3.42
C TYR A 108 -2.81 16.86 -2.10
N ALA A 109 -4.08 16.79 -1.68
CA ALA A 109 -4.47 16.11 -0.45
C ALA A 109 -4.76 14.62 -0.70
N GLY A 110 -3.71 13.82 -0.90
CA GLY A 110 -3.83 12.36 -1.05
C GLY A 110 -4.15 11.62 0.26
N ALA A 111 -3.80 12.22 1.40
CA ALA A 111 -4.15 11.77 2.75
C ALA A 111 -4.23 12.99 3.68
N ASN A 112 -4.89 12.84 4.82
CA ASN A 112 -4.99 13.91 5.83
C ASN A 112 -4.70 13.35 7.24
N SER A 113 -4.72 14.24 8.23
CA SER A 113 -4.45 13.88 9.63
C SER A 113 -5.43 12.84 10.18
N ALA A 114 -6.69 12.83 9.74
CA ALA A 114 -7.68 11.84 10.16
C ALA A 114 -7.35 10.44 9.60
N VAL A 115 -6.95 10.35 8.33
CA VAL A 115 -6.46 9.09 7.72
C VAL A 115 -5.21 8.60 8.46
N GLY A 116 -4.26 9.50 8.73
CA GLY A 116 -3.03 9.18 9.47
C GLY A 116 -3.30 8.68 10.89
N LEU A 117 -4.19 9.36 11.63
CA LEU A 117 -4.61 8.95 12.97
C LEU A 117 -5.25 7.56 12.93
N LYS A 118 -6.17 7.31 11.98
CA LYS A 118 -6.84 6.02 11.87
C LYS A 118 -5.86 4.90 11.52
N ALA A 119 -4.86 5.15 10.68
CA ALA A 119 -3.80 4.19 10.38
C ALA A 119 -3.02 3.79 11.64
N VAL A 120 -2.64 4.76 12.48
CA VAL A 120 -1.94 4.50 13.76
C VAL A 120 -2.83 3.70 14.72
N GLN A 121 -4.09 4.10 14.89
CA GLN A 121 -5.05 3.40 15.76
C GLN A 121 -5.26 1.94 15.31
N THR A 122 -5.30 1.68 13.99
CA THR A 122 -5.39 0.32 13.44
C THR A 122 -4.16 -0.50 13.77
N ILE A 123 -2.95 0.04 13.56
CA ILE A 123 -1.69 -0.67 13.87
C ILE A 123 -1.60 -0.99 15.36
N GLU A 124 -1.97 -0.03 16.21
CA GLU A 124 -1.95 -0.21 17.66
C GLU A 124 -2.97 -1.28 18.12
N ALA A 125 -4.16 -1.32 17.51
CA ALA A 125 -5.14 -2.40 17.72
C ALA A 125 -4.62 -3.77 17.27
N MET A 126 -3.88 -3.84 16.15
CA MET A 126 -3.22 -5.08 15.71
C MET A 126 -2.21 -5.59 16.74
N TYR A 127 -1.42 -4.69 17.36
CA TYR A 127 -0.49 -5.07 18.43
C TYR A 127 -1.20 -5.56 19.68
N ARG A 128 -2.27 -4.87 20.11
CA ARG A 128 -3.09 -5.34 21.24
C ARG A 128 -3.70 -6.71 20.96
N SER A 129 -4.24 -6.91 19.75
CA SER A 129 -4.87 -8.16 19.33
C SER A 129 -3.87 -9.32 19.35
N ASN A 130 -2.66 -9.09 18.85
CA ASN A 130 -1.58 -10.06 18.92
C ASN A 130 -1.17 -10.40 20.38
N ALA A 131 -1.13 -9.40 21.27
CA ALA A 131 -0.79 -9.61 22.67
C ALA A 131 -1.89 -10.32 23.47
N SER A 132 -3.16 -10.01 23.20
CA SER A 132 -4.32 -10.55 23.92
C SER A 132 -4.82 -11.88 23.34
N GLY A 133 -4.51 -12.17 22.08
CA GLY A 133 -5.05 -13.30 21.32
C GLY A 133 -6.52 -13.15 20.96
N LYS A 134 -7.07 -11.93 21.01
CA LYS A 134 -8.49 -11.62 20.76
C LYS A 134 -8.64 -10.54 19.70
N ALA A 135 -9.85 -10.41 19.16
CA ALA A 135 -10.21 -9.24 18.36
C ALA A 135 -10.26 -8.00 19.27
N GLU A 136 -9.73 -6.88 18.78
CA GLU A 136 -9.65 -5.61 19.51
C GLU A 136 -10.29 -4.50 18.65
N ASP A 137 -11.04 -3.61 19.29
CA ASP A 137 -11.66 -2.48 18.60
C ASP A 137 -10.63 -1.41 18.23
N ILE A 138 -10.85 -0.75 17.10
CA ILE A 138 -10.06 0.41 16.68
C ILE A 138 -10.73 1.67 17.24
N LEU A 139 -10.03 2.33 18.17
CA LEU A 139 -10.48 3.58 18.81
C LEU A 139 -10.46 4.77 17.84
#